data_AF-A0A1H6RIM0-F1
#
_entry.id   AF-A0A1H6RIM0-F1
#
_cell.length_a   1.000
_cell.length_b   1.000
_cell.length_c   1.000
_cell.angle_alpha   90.00
_cell.angle_beta   90.00
_cell.angle_gamma   90.00
#
_symmetry.space_group_name_H-M   'P 1'
#
loop_
_entity.id
_entity.type
_entity.pdbx_description
1 polymer ?
#
loop_
_entity_poly.entity_id
_entity_poly.type
_entity_poly.pdbx_seq_one_letter_code
_entity_poly.pdbx_strand_id
1 'polypeptide(L)'
;MEQTVYTNYWQNRLTGVKKEHGSYKNEDEAINGIKAWWELHKEDYPGAEYKRTNSGALEIIYNDDNYFYRVEKRRIDKPLPKSKAKLRNKNEVKSIREKHGLHEEAFLFEELAEPYRDRLMLAMNDGQKLMRYTFDSDGCPIKKLTDK
;
A
#
# COMPACT_ATOMS: atom_id res chain seq x y z
N MET A 1 11.66 21.42 3.30
CA MET A 1 11.54 21.76 1.86
C MET A 1 10.22 21.20 1.40
N GLU A 2 9.35 22.06 0.88
CA GLU A 2 8.10 21.62 0.26
C GLU A 2 8.45 20.78 -0.98
N GLN A 3 7.88 19.57 -1.08
CA GLN A 3 8.04 18.71 -2.25
C GLN A 3 6.67 18.29 -2.78
N THR A 4 6.61 18.08 -4.09
CA THR A 4 5.43 17.54 -4.75
C THR A 4 5.50 16.03 -4.74
N VAL A 5 4.39 15.39 -4.38
CA VAL A 5 4.23 13.94 -4.36
C VAL A 5 2.92 13.53 -5.02
N TYR A 6 2.82 12.27 -5.39
CA TYR A 6 1.64 11.66 -5.99
C TYR A 6 1.13 10.58 -5.04
N THR A 7 -0.07 10.74 -4.52
CA THR A 7 -0.62 9.82 -3.51
C THR A 7 -1.74 8.99 -4.12
N ASN A 8 -1.62 7.67 -3.95
CA ASN A 8 -2.64 6.71 -4.36
C ASN A 8 -3.72 6.58 -3.30
N TYR A 9 -4.96 6.67 -3.74
CA TYR A 9 -6.12 6.33 -2.94
C TYR A 9 -6.96 5.29 -3.65
N TRP A 10 -7.30 4.21 -2.95
CA TRP A 10 -8.38 3.32 -3.35
C TRP A 10 -9.71 3.92 -2.86
N GLN A 11 -10.71 3.96 -3.73
CA GLN A 11 -12.00 4.56 -3.41
C GLN A 11 -13.16 3.66 -3.84
N ASN A 12 -14.20 3.63 -3.01
CA ASN A 12 -15.50 3.05 -3.33
C ASN A 12 -16.54 4.18 -3.41
N ARG A 13 -17.13 4.40 -4.59
CA ARG A 13 -18.14 5.45 -4.83
C ARG A 13 -19.43 5.23 -4.05
N LEU A 14 -19.86 3.98 -3.89
CA LEU A 14 -21.13 3.63 -3.23
C LEU A 14 -21.09 3.93 -1.73
N THR A 15 -19.95 3.66 -1.09
CA THR A 15 -19.78 3.80 0.36
C THR A 15 -19.04 5.08 0.76
N GLY A 16 -18.44 5.80 -0.20
CA GLY A 16 -17.60 6.96 0.05
C GLY A 16 -16.27 6.63 0.75
N VAL A 17 -15.94 5.34 0.90
CA VAL A 17 -14.70 4.91 1.56
C VAL A 17 -13.50 5.31 0.71
N LYS A 18 -12.56 6.05 1.31
CA LYS A 18 -11.28 6.45 0.71
C LYS A 18 -10.13 5.91 1.57
N LYS A 19 -9.28 5.07 1.00
CA LYS A 19 -8.11 4.46 1.67
C LYS A 19 -6.83 4.88 0.99
N GLU A 20 -5.91 5.48 1.75
CA GLU A 20 -4.58 5.84 1.24
C GLU A 20 -3.68 4.61 1.15
N HIS A 21 -3.16 4.35 -0.04
CA HIS A 21 -2.29 3.21 -0.27
C HIS A 21 -0.82 3.57 -0.05
N GLY A 22 -0.31 4.54 -0.82
CA GLY A 22 1.09 5.00 -0.77
C GLY A 22 1.28 6.36 -1.43
N SER A 23 2.44 6.98 -1.23
CA SER A 23 2.84 8.25 -1.83
C SER A 23 4.17 8.12 -2.57
N TYR A 24 4.30 8.78 -3.71
CA TYR A 24 5.38 8.55 -4.70
C TYR A 24 5.97 9.86 -5.22
N LYS A 25 7.15 9.79 -5.84
CA LYS A 25 7.83 10.98 -6.37
C LYS A 25 7.19 11.52 -7.64
N ASN A 26 6.67 10.62 -8.47
CA ASN A 26 6.06 10.93 -9.75
C ASN A 26 4.80 10.08 -9.99
N GLU A 27 4.02 10.45 -11.00
CA GLU A 27 2.75 9.79 -11.33
C GLU A 27 2.97 8.35 -11.83
N ASP A 28 4.03 8.09 -12.59
CA ASP A 28 4.35 6.75 -13.11
C ASP A 28 4.67 5.76 -11.98
N GLU A 29 5.45 6.19 -10.98
CA GLU A 29 5.70 5.42 -9.76
C GLU A 29 4.40 5.11 -9.01
N ALA A 30 3.47 6.06 -8.97
CA ALA A 30 2.17 5.88 -8.32
C ALA A 30 1.33 4.83 -9.07
N ILE A 31 1.28 4.89 -10.40
CA ILE A 31 0.62 3.87 -11.23
C ILE A 31 1.28 2.50 -11.04
N ASN A 32 2.61 2.44 -11.02
CA ASN A 32 3.34 1.19 -10.79
C ASN A 32 3.07 0.60 -9.41
N GLY A 33 2.87 1.43 -8.38
CA GLY A 33 2.42 0.98 -7.06
C GLY A 33 1.04 0.32 -7.09
N ILE A 34 0.10 0.85 -7.89
CA ILE A 34 -1.22 0.23 -8.08
C ILE A 34 -1.07 -1.11 -8.81
N LYS A 35 -0.28 -1.17 -9.87
CA LYS A 35 -0.03 -2.41 -10.60
C LYS A 35 0.65 -3.48 -9.74
N ALA A 36 1.60 -3.09 -8.88
CA ALA A 36 2.24 -4.00 -7.95
C ALA A 36 1.25 -4.60 -6.94
N TRP A 37 0.21 -3.85 -6.57
CA TRP A 37 -0.89 -4.37 -5.75
C TRP A 37 -1.75 -5.40 -6.48
N TRP A 38 -2.13 -5.11 -7.73
CA TRP A 38 -2.85 -6.09 -8.54
C TRP A 38 -2.04 -7.36 -8.74
N GLU A 39 -0.75 -7.23 -9.04
CA GLU A 39 0.15 -8.37 -9.20
C GLU A 39 0.28 -9.20 -7.91
N LEU A 40 0.36 -8.54 -6.73
CA LEU A 40 0.37 -9.20 -5.42
C LEU A 40 -0.82 -10.16 -5.26
N HIS A 41 -2.00 -9.73 -5.73
CA HIS A 41 -3.25 -10.48 -5.66
C HIS A 41 -3.56 -11.31 -6.91
N LYS A 42 -2.60 -11.43 -7.84
CA LYS A 42 -2.76 -12.15 -9.12
C LYS A 42 -3.94 -11.63 -9.94
N GLU A 43 -4.21 -10.33 -9.83
CA GLU A 43 -5.22 -9.61 -10.59
C GLU A 43 -4.57 -8.99 -11.83
N ASP A 44 -5.29 -9.01 -12.95
CA ASP A 44 -4.90 -8.32 -14.18
C ASP A 44 -6.11 -7.61 -14.78
N TYR A 45 -5.93 -6.34 -15.12
CA TYR A 45 -6.99 -5.47 -15.64
C TYR A 45 -6.49 -4.77 -16.91
N PRO A 46 -6.37 -5.50 -18.03
CA PRO A 46 -5.87 -4.94 -19.29
C PRO A 46 -6.79 -3.87 -19.87
N GLY A 47 -8.08 -3.91 -19.51
CA GLY A 47 -9.09 -2.92 -19.88
C GLY A 47 -9.22 -1.73 -18.92
N ALA A 48 -8.30 -1.56 -17.96
CA ALA A 48 -8.39 -0.47 -17.00
C ALA A 48 -8.37 0.91 -17.71
N GLU A 49 -9.36 1.74 -17.42
CA GLU A 49 -9.51 3.06 -18.00
C GLU A 49 -8.80 4.12 -17.16
N TYR A 50 -8.04 4.99 -17.84
CA TYR A 50 -7.27 6.06 -17.22
C TYR A 50 -7.92 7.41 -17.56
N LYS A 51 -8.57 8.03 -16.57
CA LYS A 51 -9.33 9.27 -16.76
C LYS A 51 -8.73 10.42 -15.96
N ARG A 52 -8.44 11.53 -16.63
CA ARG A 52 -8.04 12.78 -15.96
C ARG A 52 -9.29 13.54 -15.51
N THR A 53 -9.32 13.91 -14.24
CA THR A 53 -10.38 14.73 -13.66
C THR A 53 -10.11 16.22 -13.86
N ASN A 54 -11.13 17.07 -13.72
CA ASN A 54 -10.99 18.53 -13.82
C ASN A 54 -10.04 19.12 -12.76
N SER A 55 -9.83 18.41 -11.64
CA SER A 55 -8.86 18.82 -10.61
C SER A 55 -7.42 18.38 -10.94
N GLY A 56 -7.19 17.75 -12.09
CA GLY A 56 -5.89 17.21 -12.50
C GLY A 56 -5.52 15.86 -11.88
N ALA A 57 -6.38 15.28 -11.02
CA ALA A 57 -6.16 13.93 -10.48
C ALA A 57 -6.40 12.88 -11.58
N LEU A 58 -5.65 11.79 -11.53
CA LEU A 58 -5.83 10.64 -12.42
C LEU A 58 -6.71 9.60 -11.71
N GLU A 59 -7.76 9.15 -12.36
CA GLU A 59 -8.60 8.04 -11.91
C GLU A 59 -8.33 6.81 -12.79
N ILE A 60 -8.16 5.65 -12.15
CA ILE A 60 -7.94 4.35 -12.79
C ILE A 60 -9.12 3.46 -12.42
N ILE A 61 -10.00 3.23 -13.39
CA ILE A 61 -11.21 2.41 -13.27
C ILE A 61 -10.85 1.03 -13.81
N TYR A 62 -10.89 -0.01 -12.97
CA TYR A 62 -10.27 -1.30 -13.30
C TYR A 62 -11.23 -2.49 -13.28
N ASN A 63 -12.41 -2.36 -12.68
CA ASN A 63 -13.40 -3.44 -12.62
C ASN A 63 -14.80 -2.91 -12.96
N ASP A 64 -15.32 -1.99 -12.13
CA ASP A 64 -16.58 -1.30 -12.35
C ASP A 64 -16.42 0.21 -12.06
N ASP A 65 -17.48 0.98 -12.32
CA ASP A 65 -17.50 2.41 -12.03
C ASP A 65 -17.51 2.76 -10.54
N ASN A 66 -17.66 1.77 -9.65
CA ASN A 66 -17.78 1.97 -8.21
C ASN A 66 -16.43 1.88 -7.51
N TYR A 67 -15.50 1.09 -8.02
CA TYR A 67 -14.16 0.89 -7.45
C TYR A 67 -13.09 1.45 -8.38
N PHE A 68 -12.34 2.43 -7.87
CA PHE A 68 -11.30 3.07 -8.65
C PHE A 68 -10.13 3.48 -7.77
N TYR A 69 -8.95 3.54 -8.39
CA TYR A 69 -7.82 4.24 -7.80
C TYR A 69 -7.83 5.70 -8.25
N ARG A 70 -7.43 6.58 -7.35
CA ARG A 70 -7.23 8.01 -7.62
C ARG A 70 -5.82 8.41 -7.21
N VAL A 71 -5.06 8.93 -8.17
CA VAL A 71 -3.73 9.50 -7.95
C VAL A 71 -3.89 11.01 -7.82
N GLU A 72 -3.58 11.55 -6.64
CA GLU A 72 -3.68 12.97 -6.35
C GLU A 72 -2.29 13.58 -6.18
N LYS A 73 -2.05 14.69 -6.87
CA LYS A 73 -0.85 15.51 -6.67
C LYS A 73 -1.00 16.31 -5.37
N ARG A 74 -0.04 16.15 -4.46
CA ARG A 74 -0.02 16.83 -3.15
C ARG A 74 1.32 17.52 -2.93
N ARG A 75 1.31 18.58 -2.13
CA ARG A 75 2.53 19.18 -1.59
C ARG A 75 2.67 18.77 -0.14
N ILE A 76 3.87 18.34 0.24
CA ILE A 76 4.19 17.92 1.61
C ILE A 76 5.48 18.58 2.07
N ASP A 77 5.53 18.95 3.34
CA ASP A 77 6.72 19.56 3.96
C ASP A 77 7.71 18.54 4.52
N LYS A 78 7.25 17.29 4.65
CA LYS A 78 8.02 16.15 5.17
C LYS A 78 8.63 15.36 4.02
N PRO A 79 9.81 14.73 4.22
CA PRO A 79 10.37 13.82 3.24
C PRO A 79 9.42 12.65 2.96
N LEU A 80 9.50 12.09 1.74
CA LEU A 80 8.75 10.89 1.41
C LEU A 80 9.23 9.76 2.30
N PRO A 81 8.33 8.86 2.75
CA PRO A 81 8.74 7.65 3.44
C PRO A 81 9.76 6.88 2.61
N LYS A 82 10.71 6.24 3.28
CA LYS A 82 11.63 5.34 2.59
C LYS A 82 10.88 4.06 2.30
N SER A 83 10.89 3.63 1.04
CA SER A 83 10.40 2.30 0.66
C SER A 83 11.12 1.24 1.48
N LYS A 84 12.45 1.30 1.55
CA LYS A 84 13.27 0.34 2.31
C LYS A 84 13.16 0.52 3.82
N ALA A 85 12.80 -0.55 4.53
CA ALA A 85 12.92 -0.66 5.99
C ALA A 85 13.96 -1.73 6.36
N LYS A 86 14.59 -1.54 7.52
CA LYS A 86 15.44 -2.56 8.13
C LYS A 86 14.53 -3.66 8.70
N LEU A 87 14.69 -4.88 8.19
CA LEU A 87 13.94 -6.04 8.68
C LEU A 87 14.35 -6.37 10.12
N ARG A 88 13.38 -6.75 10.95
CA ARG A 88 13.63 -7.31 12.28
C ARG A 88 14.31 -8.67 12.15
N ASN A 89 15.19 -8.97 13.09
CA ASN A 89 15.77 -10.31 13.20
C ASN A 89 14.77 -11.31 13.81
N LYS A 90 15.10 -12.60 13.81
CA LYS A 90 14.22 -13.67 14.30
C LYS A 90 13.78 -13.48 15.76
N ASN A 91 14.66 -12.98 16.63
CA ASN A 91 14.35 -12.75 18.05
C ASN A 91 13.39 -11.56 18.22
N GLU A 92 13.61 -10.49 17.44
CA GLU A 92 12.73 -9.33 17.41
C GLU A 92 11.33 -9.71 16.90
N VAL A 93 11.25 -10.50 15.83
CA VAL A 93 9.99 -11.04 15.29
C VAL A 93 9.25 -11.86 16.36
N LYS A 94 9.93 -12.81 16.99
CA LYS A 94 9.34 -13.64 18.05
C LYS A 94 8.80 -12.80 19.21
N SER A 95 9.57 -11.82 19.68
CA SER A 95 9.15 -10.92 20.76
C SER A 95 7.91 -10.10 20.39
N ILE A 96 7.79 -9.63 19.14
CA ILE A 96 6.60 -8.91 18.68
C ILE A 96 5.39 -9.84 18.62
N ARG A 97 5.56 -11.08 18.14
CA ARG A 97 4.47 -12.07 18.11
C ARG A 97 3.92 -12.35 19.51
N GLU A 98 4.81 -12.58 20.48
CA GLU A 98 4.44 -12.82 21.88
C GLU A 98 3.75 -11.61 22.50
N LYS A 99 4.33 -10.41 22.33
CA LYS A 99 3.80 -9.15 22.88
C LYS A 99 2.38 -8.86 22.42
N HIS A 100 2.07 -9.18 21.15
CA HIS A 100 0.77 -8.89 20.54
C HIS A 100 -0.16 -10.10 20.46
N GLY A 101 0.24 -11.25 21.03
CA GLY A 101 -0.56 -12.48 21.00
C GLY A 101 -0.94 -12.90 19.57
N LEU A 102 -0.01 -12.81 18.63
CA LEU A 102 -0.30 -13.08 17.21
C LEU A 102 -0.57 -14.57 16.99
N HIS A 103 -1.70 -14.87 16.35
CA HIS A 103 -2.05 -16.21 15.89
C HIS A 103 -1.18 -16.62 14.69
N GLU A 104 -1.20 -17.91 14.35
CA GLU A 104 -0.32 -18.48 13.32
C GLU A 104 -0.60 -17.91 11.92
N GLU A 105 -1.84 -17.54 11.62
CA GLU A 105 -2.24 -16.96 10.32
C GLU A 105 -2.00 -15.45 10.23
N ALA A 106 -1.56 -14.80 11.31
CA ALA A 106 -1.12 -13.41 11.29
C ALA A 106 0.39 -13.34 11.16
N PHE A 107 0.83 -12.91 9.97
CA PHE A 107 2.22 -12.75 9.62
C PHE A 107 2.69 -11.32 9.87
N LEU A 108 3.90 -11.17 10.39
CA LEU A 108 4.64 -9.91 10.28
C LEU A 108 5.23 -9.77 8.88
N PHE A 109 5.53 -8.55 8.46
CA PHE A 109 6.11 -8.27 7.13
C PHE A 109 7.32 -9.16 6.80
N GLU A 110 8.19 -9.42 7.77
CA GLU A 110 9.38 -10.25 7.59
C GLU A 110 9.09 -11.73 7.36
N GLU A 111 7.93 -12.21 7.83
CA GLU A 111 7.50 -13.61 7.75
C GLU A 111 6.84 -13.93 6.40
N LEU A 112 6.43 -12.91 5.65
CA LEU A 112 5.94 -13.06 4.28
C LEU A 112 7.05 -13.54 3.34
N ALA A 113 6.67 -14.36 2.35
CA ALA A 113 7.59 -14.75 1.30
C ALA A 113 8.08 -13.52 0.51
N GLU A 114 9.31 -13.58 0.02
CA GLU A 114 9.98 -12.46 -0.65
C GLU A 114 9.17 -11.81 -1.79
N PRO A 115 8.49 -12.56 -2.68
CA PRO A 115 7.65 -11.95 -3.71
C PRO A 115 6.57 -11.02 -3.15
N TYR A 116 5.91 -11.43 -2.05
CA TYR A 116 4.89 -10.59 -1.40
C TYR A 116 5.52 -9.33 -0.78
N ARG A 117 6.68 -9.49 -0.12
CA ARG A 117 7.38 -8.35 0.51
C ARG A 117 7.77 -7.31 -0.52
N ASP A 118 8.35 -7.72 -1.65
CA ASP A 118 8.80 -6.80 -2.69
C ASP A 118 7.63 -6.04 -3.33
N ARG A 119 6.55 -6.76 -3.65
CA ARG A 119 5.34 -6.15 -4.22
C ARG A 119 4.66 -5.19 -3.23
N LEU A 120 4.56 -5.55 -1.95
CA LEU A 120 4.05 -4.66 -0.91
C LEU A 120 4.88 -3.38 -0.76
N MET A 121 6.20 -3.49 -0.86
CA MET A 121 7.11 -2.33 -0.77
C MET A 121 6.92 -1.35 -1.92
N LEU A 122 6.67 -1.86 -3.13
CA LEU A 122 6.30 -1.03 -4.28
C LEU A 122 4.88 -0.45 -4.13
N ALA A 123 3.94 -1.27 -3.68
CA ALA A 123 2.52 -0.92 -3.60
C ALA A 123 2.19 0.11 -2.52
N MET A 124 2.93 0.11 -1.39
CA MET A 124 2.69 1.05 -0.29
C MET A 124 3.76 2.16 -0.20
N ASN A 125 4.94 1.94 -0.77
CA ASN A 125 6.09 2.87 -0.77
C ASN A 125 6.45 3.46 0.61
N ASP A 126 6.16 2.71 1.68
CA ASP A 126 6.44 3.09 3.06
C ASP A 126 6.79 1.84 3.87
N GLY A 127 8.09 1.55 3.94
CA GLY A 127 8.59 0.39 4.67
C GLY A 127 8.29 0.46 6.17
N GLN A 128 8.22 1.67 6.75
CA GLN A 128 7.91 1.80 8.18
C GLN A 128 6.43 1.53 8.46
N LYS A 129 5.54 1.91 7.54
CA LYS A 129 4.12 1.57 7.60
C LYS A 129 3.95 0.05 7.53
N LEU A 130 4.59 -0.64 6.57
CA LEU A 130 4.50 -2.10 6.43
C LEU A 130 4.85 -2.85 7.72
N MET A 131 5.89 -2.41 8.41
CA MET A 131 6.38 -3.05 9.65
C MET A 131 5.42 -2.91 10.84
N ARG A 132 4.42 -2.02 10.73
CA ARG A 132 3.40 -1.77 11.76
C ARG A 132 2.11 -2.54 11.52
N TYR A 133 1.98 -3.27 10.43
CA TYR A 133 0.83 -4.11 10.14
C TYR A 133 1.13 -5.58 10.34
N THR A 134 0.07 -6.35 10.60
CA THR A 134 0.04 -7.80 10.37
C THR A 134 -0.63 -8.07 9.03
N PHE A 135 -0.27 -9.19 8.43
CA PHE A 135 -0.72 -9.61 7.10
C PHE A 135 -1.29 -11.02 7.16
N ASP A 136 -2.15 -11.36 6.21
CA ASP A 136 -2.51 -12.75 5.94
C ASP A 136 -1.44 -13.43 5.06
N SER A 137 -1.70 -14.69 4.69
CA SER A 137 -0.81 -15.48 3.84
C SER A 137 -0.66 -14.94 2.41
N ASP A 138 -1.60 -14.10 1.96
CA ASP A 138 -1.61 -13.49 0.62
C ASP A 138 -1.02 -12.08 0.62
N GLY A 139 -0.51 -11.62 1.78
CA GLY A 139 0.09 -10.31 1.93
C GLY A 139 -0.93 -9.17 2.07
N CYS A 140 -2.21 -9.44 2.34
CA CYS A 140 -3.18 -8.39 2.63
C CYS A 140 -2.98 -7.86 4.06
N PRO A 141 -2.90 -6.54 4.28
CA PRO A 141 -2.86 -5.99 5.63
C PRO A 141 -4.17 -6.27 6.40
N ILE A 142 -4.07 -6.92 7.55
CA ILE A 142 -5.22 -7.26 8.42
C ILE A 142 -5.47 -6.14 9.43
N LYS A 143 -4.47 -5.84 10.28
CA LYS A 143 -4.57 -4.85 11.36
C LYS A 143 -3.23 -4.21 11.67
N LYS A 144 -3.23 -3.04 12.30
CA LYS A 144 -2.00 -2.48 12.86
C LYS A 144 -1.68 -3.15 14.19
N LEU A 145 -0.39 -3.27 14.49
CA LEU A 145 0.09 -3.73 15.80
C LEU A 145 -0.33 -2.79 16.95
N THR A 146 -0.64 -1.54 16.64
CA THR A 146 -1.08 -0.53 17.62
C THR A 146 -2.59 -0.51 17.85
N ASP A 147 -3.37 -1.17 17.00
CA ASP A 147 -4.82 -1.20 17.14
C ASP A 147 -5.16 -2.18 18.27
N LYS A 148 -5.99 -1.72 19.22
CA LYS A 148 -6.39 -2.49 20.42
C LYS A 148 -7.37 -3.59 20.07
#